data_AF-A0ABD6WY29-F1
#
_entry.id   AF-A0ABD6WY29-F1
#
_cell.length_a   1.000
_cell.length_b   1.000
_cell.length_c   1.000
_cell.angle_alpha   90.00
_cell.angle_beta   90.00
_cell.angle_gamma   90.00
#
_symmetry.space_group_name_H-M   'P 1'
#
loop_
_entity.id
_entity.type
_entity.pdbx_description
1 polymer ?
#
loop_
_entity_poly.entity_id
_entity_poly.type
_entity_poly.pdbx_seq_one_letter_code
_entity_poly.pdbx_strand_id
1 'polypeptide(L)'
;MWKNGSGKSTLRSFNQDVVQIVIDSDHIAMQINPQNPRLADIDAGRKAIGLFRFAIKLHIDFSMESTLSGNSIIQRIKNAKENGFYVHLNYIGINRIEINLARIKARVKSGGHFIAEDIVKYRY
;
A
#
# COMPACT_ATOMS: atom_id res chain seq x y z
N MET A 1 -0.04 2.73 -7.28
CA MET A 1 -0.59 2.09 -8.51
C MET A 1 -0.40 0.57 -8.56
N TRP A 2 -1.18 -0.17 -7.79
CA TRP A 2 -1.69 -1.47 -8.24
C TRP A 2 -3.18 -1.27 -8.48
N LYS A 3 -3.64 -1.46 -9.72
CA LYS A 3 -5.03 -1.25 -10.12
C LYS A 3 -5.97 -2.22 -9.40
N ASN A 4 -7.19 -1.74 -9.19
CA ASN A 4 -8.40 -2.51 -8.89
C ASN A 4 -8.38 -3.84 -9.67
N GLY A 5 -8.41 -4.99 -8.96
CA GLY A 5 -8.45 -6.33 -9.57
C GLY A 5 -7.45 -7.37 -9.06
N SER A 6 -6.57 -7.04 -8.11
CA SER A 6 -5.61 -8.01 -7.52
C SER A 6 -6.18 -8.87 -6.37
N GLY A 7 -7.49 -8.83 -6.12
CA GLY A 7 -8.13 -9.55 -5.01
C GLY A 7 -8.07 -8.82 -3.66
N LYS A 8 -7.56 -7.58 -3.61
CA LYS A 8 -7.49 -6.74 -2.39
C LYS A 8 -8.86 -6.42 -1.79
N SER A 9 -9.82 -6.04 -2.62
CA SER A 9 -11.20 -5.80 -2.18
C SER A 9 -11.86 -7.09 -1.69
N THR A 10 -11.54 -8.22 -2.32
CA THR A 10 -11.98 -9.55 -1.88
C THR A 10 -11.40 -9.91 -0.51
N LEU A 11 -10.10 -9.67 -0.29
CA LEU A 11 -9.44 -9.87 1.00
C LEU A 11 -10.03 -8.96 2.10
N ARG A 12 -10.41 -7.72 1.75
CA ARG A 12 -11.14 -6.83 2.66
C ARG A 12 -12.51 -7.40 3.07
N SER A 13 -13.24 -8.03 2.16
CA SER A 13 -14.50 -8.71 2.49
C SER A 13 -14.32 -9.94 3.39
N PHE A 14 -13.11 -10.52 3.43
CA PHE A 14 -12.77 -11.63 4.35
C PHE A 14 -12.37 -11.17 5.75
N ASN A 15 -11.85 -9.94 5.91
CA ASN A 15 -11.58 -9.38 7.23
C ASN A 15 -12.90 -8.89 7.85
N GLN A 16 -13.39 -9.59 8.87
CA GLN A 16 -14.58 -9.21 9.63
C GLN A 16 -14.34 -8.05 10.62
N ASP A 17 -13.07 -7.66 10.82
CA ASP A 17 -12.71 -6.55 11.68
C ASP A 17 -13.07 -5.22 11.01
N VAL A 18 -14.20 -4.64 11.41
CA VAL A 18 -14.60 -3.29 10.99
C VAL A 18 -13.66 -2.28 11.64
N VAL A 19 -12.57 -1.96 10.95
CA VAL A 19 -11.67 -0.88 11.37
C VAL A 19 -12.31 0.48 11.12
N GLN A 20 -12.10 1.42 12.04
CA GLN A 20 -12.73 2.74 11.99
C GLN A 20 -12.08 3.64 10.93
N ILE A 21 -10.77 3.46 10.70
CA ILE A 21 -10.02 4.26 9.73
C ILE A 21 -9.42 3.35 8.65
N VAL A 22 -9.61 3.72 7.39
CA VAL A 22 -8.94 3.09 6.24
C VAL A 22 -7.97 4.08 5.61
N ILE A 23 -6.68 3.77 5.69
CA ILE A 23 -5.60 4.58 5.11
C ILE A 23 -5.21 3.98 3.77
N ASP A 24 -5.72 4.57 2.69
CA ASP A 24 -5.39 4.21 1.31
C ASP A 24 -4.98 5.48 0.55
N SER A 25 -3.69 5.60 0.25
CA SER A 25 -3.14 6.75 -0.46
C SER A 25 -3.72 6.92 -1.86
N ASP A 26 -4.03 5.84 -2.58
CA ASP A 26 -4.61 5.93 -3.93
C ASP A 26 -6.06 6.46 -3.81
N HIS A 27 -6.82 6.02 -2.80
CA HIS A 27 -8.16 6.56 -2.52
C HIS A 27 -8.13 8.04 -2.08
N ILE A 28 -7.20 8.40 -1.20
CA ILE A 28 -7.04 9.79 -0.76
C ILE A 28 -6.66 10.69 -1.94
N ALA A 29 -5.78 10.23 -2.84
CA ALA A 29 -5.44 10.97 -4.05
C ALA A 29 -6.65 11.19 -4.97
N MET A 30 -7.51 10.17 -5.11
CA MET A 30 -8.78 10.30 -5.86
C MET A 30 -9.76 11.29 -5.21
N GLN A 31 -9.78 11.39 -3.88
CA GLN A 31 -10.61 12.39 -3.19
C GLN A 31 -10.06 13.81 -3.35
N ILE A 32 -8.73 13.97 -3.35
CA ILE A 32 -8.08 15.29 -3.49
C ILE A 32 -8.20 15.81 -4.93
N ASN A 33 -7.93 14.97 -5.93
CA ASN A 33 -8.04 15.34 -7.34
C ASN A 33 -8.67 14.20 -8.15
N PRO A 34 -10.00 14.15 -8.25
CA PRO A 34 -10.69 13.10 -8.99
C PRO A 34 -10.32 13.05 -10.48
N GLN A 35 -10.01 14.21 -11.08
CA GLN A 35 -9.71 14.32 -12.51
C GLN A 35 -8.28 13.84 -12.85
N ASN A 36 -7.33 14.06 -11.94
CA ASN A 36 -5.97 13.56 -12.11
C ASN A 36 -5.32 13.22 -10.75
N PRO A 37 -5.64 12.04 -10.18
CA PRO A 37 -5.19 11.66 -8.85
C PRO A 37 -3.68 11.64 -8.68
N ARG A 38 -2.93 11.32 -9.76
CA ARG A 38 -1.46 11.26 -9.74
C ARG A 38 -0.81 12.60 -9.38
N LEU A 39 -1.45 13.71 -9.72
CA LEU A 39 -0.95 15.03 -9.33
C LEU A 39 -1.09 15.29 -7.83
N ALA A 40 -1.91 14.49 -7.13
CA ALA A 40 -2.11 14.56 -5.69
C ALA A 40 -1.33 13.51 -4.89
N ASP A 41 -0.45 12.70 -5.52
CA ASP A 41 0.26 11.59 -4.85
C ASP A 41 1.06 12.06 -3.61
N ILE A 42 1.71 13.23 -3.69
CA ILE A 42 2.49 13.80 -2.58
C ILE A 42 1.58 14.20 -1.42
N ASP A 43 0.50 14.92 -1.72
CA ASP A 43 -0.44 15.40 -0.70
C ASP A 43 -1.22 14.25 -0.07
N ALA A 44 -1.61 13.25 -0.87
CA ALA A 44 -2.21 12.02 -0.40
C ALA A 44 -1.26 11.24 0.52
N GLY A 45 0.03 11.15 0.16
CA GLY A 45 1.06 10.55 1.00
C GLY A 45 1.23 11.26 2.35
N ARG A 46 1.24 12.60 2.35
CA ARG A 46 1.28 13.41 3.58
C ARG A 46 0.04 13.20 4.45
N LYS A 47 -1.15 13.20 3.84
CA LYS A 47 -2.41 12.96 4.54
C LYS A 47 -2.48 11.55 5.13
N ALA A 48 -2.02 10.53 4.40
CA ALA A 48 -1.95 9.15 4.89
C ALA A 48 -1.02 9.02 6.11
N ILE A 49 0.12 9.70 6.11
CA ILE A 49 1.02 9.77 7.28
C ILE A 49 0.33 10.47 8.45
N GLY A 50 -0.40 11.56 8.19
CA GLY A 50 -1.16 12.28 9.22
C GLY A 50 -2.23 11.40 9.86
N LEU A 51 -3.01 10.67 9.06
CA LEU A 51 -4.03 9.73 9.54
C LEU A 51 -3.42 8.60 10.38
N PHE A 52 -2.26 8.07 9.96
CA PHE A 52 -1.54 7.07 10.74
C PHE A 52 -1.16 7.62 12.12
N ARG A 53 -0.53 8.80 12.19
CA ARG A 53 -0.15 9.40 13.48
C ARG A 53 -1.37 9.72 14.36
N PHE A 54 -2.46 10.16 13.75
CA PHE A 54 -3.71 10.44 14.43
C PHE A 54 -4.31 9.17 15.06
N ALA A 55 -4.39 8.08 14.27
CA ALA A 55 -4.90 6.80 14.75
C ALA A 55 -4.04 6.22 15.88
N ILE A 56 -2.71 6.28 15.75
CA ILE A 56 -1.78 5.87 16.81
C ILE A 56 -2.02 6.69 18.08
N LYS A 57 -2.05 8.03 17.98
CA LYS A 57 -2.18 8.92 19.14
C LYS A 57 -3.49 8.72 19.91
N LEU A 58 -4.58 8.41 19.20
CA LEU A 58 -5.90 8.26 19.79
C LEU A 58 -6.28 6.81 20.07
N HIS A 59 -5.37 5.85 19.85
CA HIS A 59 -5.66 4.41 19.96
C HIS A 59 -6.90 3.98 19.16
N ILE A 60 -7.04 4.50 17.93
CA ILE A 60 -8.15 4.15 17.02
C ILE A 60 -7.70 3.04 16.08
N ASP A 61 -8.51 1.99 15.97
CA ASP A 61 -8.24 0.88 15.05
C ASP A 61 -8.25 1.33 13.58
N PHE A 62 -7.23 0.93 12.83
CA PHE A 62 -7.06 1.32 11.45
C PHE A 62 -6.54 0.18 10.56
N SER A 63 -6.87 0.24 9.27
CA SER A 63 -6.20 -0.52 8.22
C SER A 63 -5.37 0.41 7.35
N MET A 64 -4.28 -0.11 6.78
CA MET A 64 -3.45 0.64 5.86
C MET A 64 -3.01 -0.26 4.72
N GLU A 65 -3.18 0.22 3.48
CA GLU A 65 -2.61 -0.44 2.31
C GLU A 65 -1.24 0.15 1.98
N SER A 66 -0.27 -0.72 1.72
CA SER A 66 1.05 -0.33 1.29
C SER A 66 1.63 -1.35 0.33
N THR A 67 2.48 -0.88 -0.59
CA THR A 67 3.43 -1.76 -1.27
C THR A 67 4.58 -1.99 -0.29
N LEU A 68 4.83 -3.24 0.10
CA LEU A 68 5.94 -3.64 1.01
C LEU A 68 7.35 -3.34 0.46
N SER A 69 7.46 -2.53 -0.58
CA SER A 69 8.69 -2.04 -1.18
C SER A 69 9.19 -0.79 -0.44
N GLY A 70 9.83 -0.98 0.72
CA GLY A 70 10.58 0.08 1.42
C GLY A 70 10.62 -0.05 2.94
N ASN A 71 11.61 0.56 3.57
CA ASN A 71 11.79 0.53 5.04
C ASN A 71 10.66 1.23 5.82
N SER A 72 9.89 2.11 5.17
CA SER A 72 8.87 2.93 5.82
C SER A 72 7.71 2.10 6.40
N ILE A 73 7.31 1.00 5.75
CA ILE A 73 6.23 0.14 6.25
C ILE A 73 6.67 -0.63 7.50
N ILE A 74 7.92 -1.10 7.53
CA ILE A 74 8.50 -1.78 8.70
C ILE A 74 8.52 -0.84 9.90
N GLN A 75 8.92 0.42 9.69
CA GLN A 75 8.91 1.42 10.76
C GLN A 75 7.49 1.72 11.27
N ARG A 76 6.48 1.78 10.40
CA ARG A 76 5.09 1.96 10.83
C ARG A 76 4.57 0.76 11.64
N ILE A 77 4.91 -0.46 11.23
CA ILE A 77 4.54 -1.68 11.98
C ILE A 77 5.19 -1.67 13.38
N LYS A 78 6.49 -1.34 13.47
CA LYS A 78 7.19 -1.21 14.75
C LYS A 78 6.53 -0.15 15.63
N ASN A 79 6.28 1.03 15.09
CA ASN A 79 5.64 2.13 15.81
C ASN A 79 4.24 1.75 16.31
N ALA A 80 3.44 1.04 15.52
CA ALA A 80 2.13 0.55 15.96
C ALA A 80 2.25 -0.44 17.14
N LYS A 81 3.16 -1.41 17.06
CA LYS A 81 3.42 -2.36 18.16
C LYS A 81 3.90 -1.68 19.43
N GLU A 82 4.81 -0.72 19.30
CA GLU A 82 5.33 0.09 20.42
C GLU A 82 4.23 0.92 21.11
N ASN A 83 3.17 1.27 20.37
CA ASN A 83 1.99 1.97 20.89
C ASN A 83 0.85 1.01 21.27
N GLY A 84 1.15 -0.28 21.52
CA GLY A 84 0.20 -1.24 22.08
C GLY A 84 -0.83 -1.80 21.09
N PHE A 85 -0.68 -1.55 19.79
CA PHE A 85 -1.56 -2.15 18.79
C PHE A 85 -1.19 -3.61 18.53
N TYR A 86 -2.22 -4.44 18.40
CA TYR A 86 -2.06 -5.75 17.77
C TYR A 86 -2.05 -5.57 16.25
N VAL A 87 -1.02 -6.12 15.58
CA VAL A 87 -0.82 -5.91 14.14
C VAL A 87 -1.06 -7.20 13.37
N HIS A 88 -2.13 -7.23 12.59
CA HIS A 88 -2.39 -8.22 11.55
C HIS A 88 -1.77 -7.78 10.22
N LEU A 89 -0.85 -8.58 9.67
CA LEU A 89 -0.27 -8.34 8.35
C LEU A 89 -0.75 -9.39 7.37
N ASN A 90 -1.64 -8.99 6.46
CA ASN A 90 -2.01 -9.80 5.32
C ASN A 90 -1.10 -9.45 4.12
N TYR A 91 -0.24 -10.38 3.72
CA TYR A 91 0.66 -10.21 2.58
C TYR A 91 0.30 -11.14 1.43
N ILE A 92 0.12 -10.56 0.24
CA ILE A 92 -0.04 -11.33 -1.00
C ILE A 92 1.31 -11.35 -1.72
N GLY A 93 2.12 -12.37 -1.40
CA GLY A 93 3.30 -12.71 -2.17
C GLY A 93 2.91 -13.63 -3.34
N ILE A 94 3.22 -13.25 -4.57
CA ILE A 94 3.09 -14.18 -5.70
C ILE A 94 4.33 -15.07 -5.67
N ASN A 95 4.15 -16.35 -5.37
CA ASN A 95 5.22 -17.31 -5.06
C ASN A 95 6.16 -17.66 -6.23
N ARG A 96 6.14 -16.90 -7.34
CA ARG A 96 7.01 -17.13 -8.51
C ARG A 96 7.51 -15.82 -9.10
N ILE A 97 8.82 -15.64 -9.05
CA ILE A 97 9.55 -14.48 -9.57
C ILE A 97 9.29 -14.27 -11.07
N GLU A 98 9.08 -15.36 -11.83
CA GLU A 98 8.80 -15.31 -13.27
C GLU A 98 7.49 -14.58 -13.57
N ILE A 99 6.46 -14.73 -12.72
CA ILE A 99 5.16 -14.07 -12.90
C ILE A 99 5.27 -12.58 -12.61
N ASN A 100 6.10 -12.19 -11.63
CA ASN A 100 6.34 -10.79 -11.30
C ASN A 100 7.13 -10.10 -12.44
N LEU A 101 8.16 -10.75 -12.98
CA LEU A 101 8.90 -10.29 -14.16
C LEU A 101 7.99 -10.19 -15.40
N ALA A 102 7.11 -11.17 -15.63
CA ALA A 102 6.15 -11.12 -16.73
C ALA A 102 5.14 -9.97 -16.58
N ARG A 103 4.67 -9.67 -15.36
CA ARG A 103 3.76 -8.56 -15.06
C ARG A 103 4.46 -7.20 -15.16
N ILE A 104 5.73 -7.11 -14.75
CA ILE A 104 6.56 -5.91 -14.96
C ILE A 104 6.77 -5.70 -16.46
N LYS A 105 7.11 -6.74 -17.23
CA LYS A 105 7.25 -6.69 -18.69
C LYS A 105 5.96 -6.27 -19.39
N ALA A 106 4.81 -6.83 -18.98
CA ALA A 106 3.50 -6.44 -19.51
C ALA A 106 3.17 -4.96 -19.20
N ARG A 107 3.59 -4.46 -18.03
CA ARG A 107 3.37 -3.07 -17.60
C ARG A 107 4.28 -2.07 -18.30
N VAL A 108 5.50 -2.45 -18.63
CA VAL A 108 6.41 -1.68 -19.50
C VAL A 108 5.83 -1.62 -20.92
N LYS A 109 5.33 -2.76 -21.44
CA LYS A 109 4.68 -2.83 -22.76
C LYS A 109 3.39 -2.01 -22.87
N SER A 110 2.71 -1.76 -21.73
CA SER A 110 1.54 -0.89 -21.65
C SER A 110 1.86 0.57 -21.27
N GLY A 111 3.11 1.03 -21.39
CA GLY A 111 3.50 2.44 -21.22
C GLY A 111 3.90 2.87 -19.79
N GLY A 112 4.16 1.93 -18.87
CA GLY A 112 4.71 2.24 -17.54
C GLY A 112 6.23 2.42 -17.54
N HIS A 113 6.75 3.28 -16.66
CA HIS A 113 8.20 3.53 -16.51
C HIS A 113 9.00 2.23 -16.31
N PHE A 114 10.09 2.11 -17.07
CA PHE A 114 11.05 1.01 -17.04
C PHE A 114 11.79 0.98 -15.69
N ILE A 115 11.75 -0.16 -15.01
CA ILE A 115 12.66 -0.46 -13.90
C ILE A 115 13.66 -1.47 -14.46
N ALA A 116 14.93 -1.12 -14.43
CA ALA A 116 16.01 -1.97 -14.95
C ALA A 116 16.00 -3.34 -14.25
N GLU A 117 16.14 -4.42 -15.02
CA GLU A 117 15.98 -5.82 -14.56
C GLU A 117 16.97 -6.17 -13.41
N ASP A 118 18.10 -5.51 -13.40
CA ASP A 118 19.17 -5.51 -12.40
C ASP A 118 18.69 -5.04 -11.01
N ILE A 119 17.78 -4.08 -10.93
CA ILE A 119 17.20 -3.63 -9.64
C ILE A 119 16.22 -4.67 -9.09
N VAL A 120 15.59 -5.47 -9.96
CA VAL A 120 14.65 -6.53 -9.54
C VAL A 120 15.40 -7.72 -8.95
N LYS A 121 16.57 -8.08 -9.52
CA LYS A 121 17.42 -9.16 -9.00
C LYS A 121 18.05 -8.85 -7.65
N TYR A 122 18.32 -7.58 -7.33
CA TYR A 122 18.95 -7.18 -6.06
C TYR A 122 17.97 -7.06 -4.89
N ARG A 123 16.65 -7.09 -5.15
CA ARG A 123 15.59 -6.93 -4.15
C ARG A 123 14.95 -8.24 -3.70
N TYR A 124 15.41 -9.36 -4.25
CA TYR A 124 15.12 -10.73 -3.83
C TYR A 124 16.42 -11.39 -3.37
#